data_AF-A0AAP0PAA9-F1
#
_entry.id   AF-A0AAP0PAA9-F1
#
_cell.length_a   1.000
_cell.length_b   1.000
_cell.length_c   1.000
_cell.angle_alpha   90.00
_cell.angle_beta   90.00
_cell.angle_gamma   90.00
#
_symmetry.space_group_name_H-M   'P 1'
#
loop_
_entity.id
_entity.type
_entity.pdbx_description
1 polymer ?
#
loop_
_entity_poly.entity_id
_entity_poly.type
_entity_poly.pdbx_seq_one_letter_code
_entity_poly.pdbx_strand_id
1 'polypeptide(L)'
;MEQKRQQSTNETSLTKAFLSSEISDFLISPSGTQVRVSDIEGKTVGLYFAANWYPQCQSFTPILADVYAQINKQVTKFEIVFVSSDEDQISFEEFYLTMPWLAIPFSDLQAKKSLTQRFRIEGIPSLVIVDPSGVPIQTEGVDLIYKYGIQAFPFTPERISELEEEEKAKHASQTLEKLISSHGRDYLINQIGEQVPISELVGKTVGLYFSASCPPCEKFTPRLASVYRSLKQKNESFEIIYISIDRDESGYLKCFQSMLWLALPFGDETVKSLLKYFNVQGIPTLIIIGPDGKTVTRDGRNLVNLHHELAYPFTEAQISLLQKRLDEEAKSYPRSFHHIGHRHILNLVSASSGGGPFICCECDEQGSGWAYQCIDCGYEIHPKCVKELDMDGDEENTVRTEDQLRA
;
A
#
# COMPACT_ATOMS: atom_id res chain seq x y z
N MET A 1 67.36 9.26 22.28
CA MET A 1 66.60 9.55 21.05
C MET A 1 65.84 8.29 20.69
N GLU A 2 64.59 8.20 21.12
CA GLU A 2 63.74 7.06 20.75
C GLU A 2 62.30 7.57 20.70
N GLN A 3 61.89 7.97 19.50
CA GLN A 3 60.54 8.40 19.20
C GLN A 3 59.64 7.16 19.12
N LYS A 4 58.84 6.90 20.15
CA LYS A 4 57.63 6.10 20.00
C LYS A 4 56.57 6.96 19.31
N ARG A 5 56.37 6.72 18.02
CA ARG A 5 55.18 7.11 17.26
C ARG A 5 53.97 6.41 17.89
N GLN A 6 53.19 7.13 18.69
CA GLN A 6 51.81 6.75 18.97
C GLN A 6 50.99 7.03 17.71
N GLN A 7 50.59 5.95 17.01
CA GLN A 7 49.47 6.00 16.08
C GLN A 7 48.23 6.32 16.90
N SER A 8 47.71 7.54 16.73
CA SER A 8 46.36 7.92 17.15
C SER A 8 45.37 7.09 16.32
N THR A 9 44.60 6.27 17.02
CA THR A 9 43.41 5.60 16.51
C THR A 9 42.41 6.66 16.09
N ASN A 10 42.05 6.67 14.80
CA ASN A 10 40.94 7.45 14.26
C ASN A 10 39.63 6.81 14.77
N GLU A 11 39.14 7.26 15.92
CA GLU A 11 37.79 6.92 16.38
C GLU A 11 36.75 7.80 15.65
N THR A 12 35.83 7.14 14.96
CA THR A 12 34.65 7.73 14.31
C THR A 12 33.60 8.00 15.39
N SER A 13 33.40 9.26 15.76
CA SER A 13 32.36 9.68 16.71
C SER A 13 31.15 10.28 15.98
N LEU A 14 29.96 10.14 16.57
CA LEU A 14 28.72 10.87 16.20
C LEU A 14 28.97 12.37 16.07
N THR A 15 29.90 12.96 16.83
CA THR A 15 30.31 14.36 16.66
C THR A 15 30.85 14.64 15.25
N LYS A 16 31.63 13.75 14.62
CA LYS A 16 32.00 13.87 13.19
C LYS A 16 30.86 13.53 12.23
N ALA A 17 29.83 12.82 12.70
CA ALA A 17 28.66 12.48 11.89
C ALA A 17 27.69 13.66 11.73
N PHE A 18 27.47 14.39 12.83
CA PHE A 18 26.63 15.58 12.92
C PHE A 18 27.34 16.88 12.55
N LEU A 19 28.63 17.01 12.88
CA LEU A 19 29.36 18.27 12.80
C LEU A 19 30.38 18.22 11.65
N SER A 20 29.92 18.58 10.45
CA SER A 20 30.83 19.05 9.38
C SER A 20 31.08 20.56 9.45
N SER A 21 30.41 21.30 10.35
CA SER A 21 30.55 22.75 10.49
C SER A 21 31.12 23.12 11.87
N GLU A 22 32.01 24.11 11.92
CA GLU A 22 32.55 24.70 13.15
C GLU A 22 31.53 25.58 13.91
N ILE A 23 30.23 25.53 13.57
CA ILE A 23 29.28 26.62 13.89
C ILE A 23 28.29 26.27 15.01
N SER A 24 27.96 25.00 15.27
CA SER A 24 27.17 24.67 16.48
C SER A 24 27.40 23.24 16.98
N ASP A 25 27.85 23.08 18.22
CA ASP A 25 28.06 21.80 18.91
C ASP A 25 26.84 21.37 19.73
N PHE A 26 25.68 21.99 19.47
CA PHE A 26 24.47 21.83 20.25
C PHE A 26 23.25 21.57 19.37
N LEU A 27 22.31 20.82 19.94
CA LEU A 27 20.95 20.60 19.48
C LEU A 27 20.00 21.41 20.38
N ILE A 28 18.78 21.61 19.93
CA ILE A 28 17.72 22.21 20.73
C ILE A 28 16.75 21.13 21.19
N SER A 29 16.32 21.21 22.45
CA SER A 29 15.24 20.40 23.00
C SER A 29 13.87 21.04 22.72
N PRO A 30 12.76 20.30 22.93
CA PRO A 30 11.42 20.86 22.79
C PRO A 30 11.14 22.03 23.75
N SER A 31 11.87 22.10 24.87
CA SER A 31 11.80 23.23 25.81
C SER A 31 12.65 24.44 25.38
N GLY A 32 13.29 24.39 24.21
CA GLY A 32 14.21 25.41 23.71
C GLY A 32 15.57 25.42 24.40
N THR A 33 15.90 24.39 25.17
CA THR A 33 17.18 24.27 25.88
C THR A 33 18.24 23.70 24.95
N GLN A 34 19.46 24.23 25.02
CA GLN A 34 20.60 23.68 24.26
C GLN A 34 21.08 22.38 24.91
N VAL A 35 21.23 21.34 24.10
CA VAL A 35 21.74 20.02 24.48
C VAL A 35 23.02 19.77 23.69
N ARG A 36 24.12 19.35 24.32
CA ARG A 36 25.37 19.14 23.58
C ARG A 36 25.27 17.87 22.74
N VAL A 37 25.89 17.87 21.57
CA VAL A 37 25.94 16.66 20.72
C VAL A 37 26.65 15.51 21.46
N SER A 38 27.59 15.82 22.36
CA SER A 38 28.23 14.81 23.24
C SER A 38 27.24 14.08 24.16
N ASP A 39 26.11 14.69 24.51
CA ASP A 39 25.14 14.12 25.46
C ASP A 39 24.31 12.98 24.82
N ILE A 40 24.37 12.87 23.50
CA ILE A 40 23.74 11.79 22.72
C ILE A 40 24.77 10.82 22.12
N GLU A 41 26.06 11.00 22.42
CA GLU A 41 27.08 10.01 22.06
C GLU A 41 26.79 8.65 22.73
N GLY A 42 27.05 7.56 22.01
CA GLY A 42 26.74 6.23 22.52
C GLY A 42 25.28 5.77 22.32
N LYS A 43 24.38 6.66 21.86
CA LYS A 43 22.99 6.33 21.53
C LYS A 43 22.85 5.96 20.07
N THR A 44 21.87 5.12 19.77
CA THR A 44 21.32 5.01 18.41
C THR A 44 20.52 6.28 18.13
N VAL A 45 20.73 6.91 16.98
CA VAL A 45 20.07 8.18 16.65
C VAL A 45 19.27 8.08 15.37
N GLY A 46 18.01 8.53 15.40
CA GLY A 46 17.18 8.72 14.21
C GLY A 46 17.28 10.16 13.70
N LEU A 47 17.80 10.36 12.49
CA LEU A 47 17.78 11.63 11.78
C LEU A 47 16.45 11.76 11.04
N TYR A 48 15.57 12.62 11.54
CA TYR A 48 14.23 12.77 10.98
C TYR A 48 14.13 14.03 10.11
N PHE A 49 14.04 13.84 8.79
CA PHE A 49 13.89 14.91 7.81
C PHE A 49 12.41 15.08 7.47
N ALA A 50 11.87 16.25 7.79
CA ALA A 50 10.45 16.57 7.57
C ALA A 50 10.21 18.08 7.50
N ALA A 51 9.00 18.47 7.10
CA ALA A 51 8.56 19.87 7.06
C ALA A 51 7.07 19.98 7.38
N ASN A 52 6.68 21.13 7.93
CA ASN A 52 5.32 21.46 8.34
C ASN A 52 4.34 21.43 7.16
N TRP A 53 4.77 21.93 6.00
CA TRP A 53 3.91 22.12 4.81
C TRP A 53 3.51 20.82 4.11
N TYR A 54 4.10 19.67 4.47
CA TYR A 54 3.85 18.40 3.78
C TYR A 54 2.90 17.47 4.57
N PRO A 55 1.70 17.15 4.06
CA PRO A 55 0.69 16.37 4.78
C PRO A 55 1.16 14.98 5.24
N GLN A 56 2.04 14.33 4.49
CA GLN A 56 2.61 13.02 4.81
C GLN A 56 3.52 13.12 6.04
N CYS A 57 4.28 14.22 6.19
CA CYS A 57 5.06 14.49 7.40
C CYS A 57 4.14 14.67 8.63
N GLN A 58 3.04 15.43 8.46
CA GLN A 58 2.05 15.62 9.54
C GLN A 58 1.40 14.30 9.98
N SER A 59 1.16 13.40 9.02
CA SER A 59 0.55 12.09 9.28
C SER A 59 1.53 11.11 9.94
N PHE A 60 2.82 11.16 9.57
CA PHE A 60 3.85 10.25 10.08
C PHE A 60 4.36 10.64 11.48
N THR A 61 4.54 11.94 11.75
CA THR A 61 5.09 12.45 13.01
C THR A 61 4.42 11.88 14.28
N PRO A 62 3.08 11.82 14.42
CA PRO A 62 2.45 11.24 15.61
C PRO A 62 2.73 9.75 15.77
N ILE A 63 2.90 9.00 14.66
CA ILE A 63 3.24 7.57 14.69
C ILE A 63 4.67 7.39 15.21
N LEU A 64 5.61 8.20 14.69
CA LEU A 64 6.99 8.19 15.16
C LEU A 64 7.10 8.61 16.63
N ALA A 65 6.34 9.61 17.07
CA ALA A 65 6.28 10.06 18.46
C ALA A 65 5.79 8.96 19.42
N ASP A 66 4.79 8.19 19.01
CA ASP A 66 4.31 7.05 19.80
C ASP A 66 5.39 5.96 19.92
N VAL A 67 6.05 5.58 18.82
CA VAL A 67 7.16 4.60 18.87
C VAL A 67 8.32 5.11 19.73
N TYR A 68 8.72 6.36 19.58
CA TYR A 68 9.76 7.00 20.39
C TYR A 68 9.41 6.98 21.89
N ALA A 69 8.17 7.32 22.25
CA ALA A 69 7.71 7.27 23.63
C ALA A 69 7.70 5.84 24.19
N GLN A 70 7.31 4.85 23.39
CA GLN A 70 7.34 3.45 23.82
C GLN A 70 8.78 2.93 24.02
N ILE A 71 9.72 3.26 23.13
CA ILE A 71 11.14 2.89 23.27
C ILE A 71 11.72 3.51 24.54
N ASN A 72 11.52 4.81 24.76
CA ASN A 72 12.09 5.52 25.91
C ASN A 72 11.49 5.13 27.26
N LYS A 73 10.30 4.49 27.28
CA LYS A 73 9.77 3.84 28.49
C LYS A 73 10.57 2.60 28.89
N GLN A 74 11.22 1.93 27.93
CA GLN A 74 11.94 0.67 28.16
C GLN A 74 13.45 0.90 28.28
N VAL A 75 14.03 1.75 27.43
CA VAL A 75 15.47 1.94 27.27
C VAL A 75 15.77 3.39 26.86
N THR A 76 16.79 4.04 27.45
CA THR A 76 17.17 5.44 27.16
C THR A 76 18.29 5.59 26.12
N LYS A 77 18.53 4.56 25.31
CA LYS A 77 19.63 4.50 24.33
C LYS A 77 19.23 4.92 22.91
N PHE A 78 18.06 5.52 22.73
CA PHE A 78 17.57 6.01 21.45
C PHE A 78 17.21 7.48 21.54
N GLU A 79 17.65 8.26 20.56
CA GLU A 79 17.29 9.68 20.43
C GLU A 79 16.87 9.97 18.99
N ILE A 80 16.01 10.96 18.79
CA ILE A 80 15.68 11.47 17.46
C ILE A 80 16.19 12.91 17.34
N VAL A 81 16.75 13.24 16.19
CA VAL A 81 17.18 14.59 15.83
C VAL A 81 16.42 15.03 14.60
N PHE A 82 15.54 16.01 14.78
CA PHE A 82 14.79 16.63 13.70
C PHE A 82 15.68 17.53 12.85
N VAL A 83 15.64 17.31 11.54
CA VAL A 83 16.34 18.05 10.50
C VAL A 83 15.28 18.70 9.61
N SER A 84 14.89 19.92 9.98
CA SER A 84 13.81 20.63 9.30
C SER A 84 14.11 20.94 7.83
N SER A 85 13.12 20.70 6.98
CA SER A 85 13.08 21.15 5.58
C SER A 85 12.11 22.34 5.39
N ASP A 86 11.74 23.02 6.46
CA ASP A 86 10.93 24.24 6.43
C ASP A 86 11.75 25.42 5.88
N GLU A 87 11.08 26.32 5.18
CA GLU A 87 11.70 27.50 4.54
C GLU A 87 11.79 28.69 5.50
N ASP A 88 10.98 28.70 6.55
CA ASP A 88 10.87 29.80 7.51
C ASP A 88 10.81 29.32 8.97
N GLN A 89 11.19 30.23 9.88
CA GLN A 89 11.30 29.96 11.32
C GLN A 89 9.93 29.63 11.96
N ILE A 90 8.84 30.25 11.48
CA ILE A 90 7.51 30.08 12.07
C ILE A 90 7.03 28.65 11.78
N SER A 91 7.11 28.22 10.53
CA SER A 91 6.77 26.85 10.12
C SER A 91 7.59 25.81 10.90
N PHE A 92 8.89 26.07 11.09
CA PHE A 92 9.75 25.22 11.91
C PHE A 92 9.26 25.10 13.36
N GLU A 93 9.00 26.23 14.02
CA GLU A 93 8.58 26.27 15.42
C GLU A 93 7.22 25.60 15.62
N GLU A 94 6.24 25.93 14.77
CA GLU A 94 4.89 25.34 14.84
C GLU A 94 4.93 23.81 14.76
N PHE A 95 5.72 23.27 13.84
CA PHE A 95 5.81 21.84 13.66
C PHE A 95 6.65 21.18 14.76
N TYR A 96 7.77 21.79 15.15
CA TYR A 96 8.64 21.25 16.19
C TYR A 96 7.98 21.20 17.58
N LEU A 97 7.04 22.11 17.87
CA LEU A 97 6.23 22.07 19.11
C LEU A 97 5.44 20.77 19.28
N THR A 98 5.20 20.02 18.19
CA THR A 98 4.51 18.72 18.24
C THR A 98 5.43 17.54 18.54
N MET A 99 6.75 17.77 18.61
CA MET A 99 7.77 16.72 18.66
C MET A 99 8.42 16.56 20.04
N PRO A 100 8.60 15.32 20.55
CA PRO A 100 9.19 15.08 21.87
C PRO A 100 10.72 14.91 21.89
N TRP A 101 11.41 15.20 20.78
CA TRP A 101 12.82 14.89 20.55
C TRP A 101 13.66 16.13 20.20
N LEU A 102 14.96 15.97 19.99
CA LEU A 102 15.87 17.09 19.71
C LEU A 102 15.74 17.60 18.26
N ALA A 103 16.20 18.81 17.98
CA ALA A 103 16.32 19.33 16.62
C ALA A 103 17.66 20.01 16.38
N ILE A 104 18.06 20.06 15.11
CA ILE A 104 19.12 20.96 14.65
C ILE A 104 18.56 22.38 14.69
N PRO A 105 19.30 23.38 15.23
CA PRO A 105 18.87 24.76 15.20
C PRO A 105 18.46 25.19 13.78
N PHE A 106 17.31 25.86 13.64
CA PHE A 106 16.82 26.26 12.32
C PHE A 106 17.83 27.12 11.54
N SER A 107 18.61 27.94 12.27
CA SER A 107 19.68 28.79 11.75
C SER A 107 20.89 28.02 11.22
N ASP A 108 21.10 26.75 11.60
CA ASP A 108 22.22 25.95 11.12
C ASP A 108 21.91 25.29 9.76
N LEU A 109 21.85 26.14 8.74
CA LEU A 109 21.60 25.73 7.36
C LEU A 109 22.70 24.81 6.81
N GLN A 110 23.95 24.93 7.31
CA GLN A 110 25.07 24.13 6.83
C GLN A 110 25.00 22.70 7.35
N ALA A 111 24.66 22.49 8.62
CA ALA A 111 24.45 21.17 9.18
C ALA A 111 23.30 20.45 8.47
N LYS A 112 22.14 21.13 8.32
CA LYS A 112 20.98 20.60 7.59
C LYS A 112 21.36 20.17 6.16
N LYS A 113 22.00 21.06 5.40
CA LYS A 113 22.44 20.77 4.02
C LYS A 113 23.45 19.62 3.95
N SER A 114 24.41 19.57 4.87
CA SER A 114 25.43 18.52 4.92
C SER A 114 24.81 17.15 5.19
N LEU A 115 23.83 17.07 6.10
CA LEU A 115 23.13 15.83 6.41
C LEU A 115 22.26 15.36 5.24
N THR A 116 21.48 16.27 4.63
CA THR A 116 20.69 15.96 3.42
C THR A 116 21.57 15.38 2.31
N GLN A 117 22.74 15.97 2.05
CA GLN A 117 23.68 15.50 1.03
C GLN A 117 24.35 14.18 1.41
N ARG A 118 24.83 14.05 2.64
CA ARG A 118 25.52 12.86 3.14
C ARG A 118 24.65 11.61 3.06
N PHE A 119 23.38 11.74 3.44
CA PHE A 119 22.42 10.64 3.46
C PHE A 119 21.58 10.56 2.18
N ARG A 120 21.86 11.41 1.18
CA ARG A 120 21.17 11.43 -0.13
C ARG A 120 19.65 11.47 0.03
N ILE A 121 19.18 12.39 0.86
CA ILE A 121 17.74 12.54 1.11
C ILE A 121 17.11 13.15 -0.14
N GLU A 122 16.30 12.35 -0.84
CA GLU A 122 15.59 12.74 -2.08
C GLU A 122 14.16 13.21 -1.82
N GLY A 123 13.59 12.87 -0.66
CA GLY A 123 12.22 13.21 -0.29
C GLY A 123 12.00 13.21 1.22
N ILE A 124 10.85 13.75 1.63
CA ILE A 124 10.38 13.79 3.02
C ILE A 124 8.96 13.20 3.10
N PRO A 125 8.52 12.63 4.23
CA PRO A 125 9.33 12.35 5.43
C PRO A 125 10.43 11.31 5.13
N SER A 126 11.61 11.49 5.72
CA SER A 126 12.69 10.50 5.70
C SER A 126 13.26 10.33 7.10
N LEU A 127 13.63 9.10 7.46
CA LEU A 127 14.17 8.77 8.77
C LEU A 127 15.38 7.85 8.59
N VAL A 128 16.57 8.37 8.87
CA VAL A 128 17.81 7.60 8.80
C VAL A 128 18.22 7.22 10.21
N ILE A 129 18.34 5.92 10.49
CA ILE A 129 18.84 5.43 11.77
C ILE A 129 20.35 5.23 11.67
N VAL A 130 21.08 5.88 12.56
CA VAL A 130 22.53 5.71 12.72
C VAL A 130 22.86 5.01 14.03
N ASP A 131 23.90 4.18 13.99
CA ASP A 131 24.43 3.52 15.18
C ASP A 131 25.18 4.51 16.09
N PRO A 132 25.61 4.09 17.30
CA PRO A 132 26.41 4.92 18.20
C PRO A 132 27.74 5.48 17.65
N SER A 133 28.24 4.97 16.51
CA SER A 133 29.43 5.48 15.83
C SER A 133 29.11 6.50 14.74
N GLY A 134 27.82 6.70 14.44
CA GLY A 134 27.33 7.61 13.41
C GLY A 134 27.33 7.01 12.00
N VAL A 135 27.36 5.68 11.89
CA VAL A 135 27.21 4.94 10.63
C VAL A 135 25.72 4.65 10.42
N PRO A 136 25.14 4.92 9.23
CA PRO A 136 23.76 4.57 8.94
C PRO A 136 23.58 3.05 8.95
N ILE A 137 22.64 2.58 9.76
CA ILE A 137 22.21 1.19 9.81
C ILE A 137 20.88 0.97 9.09
N GLN A 138 20.03 2.00 8.98
CA GLN A 138 18.80 1.98 8.20
C GLN A 138 18.58 3.33 7.51
N THR A 139 18.30 3.33 6.21
CA THR A 139 17.96 4.56 5.46
C THR A 139 16.46 4.73 5.25
N GLU A 140 15.72 3.62 5.24
CA GLU A 140 14.25 3.58 5.06
C GLU A 140 13.51 3.47 6.40
N GLY A 141 13.92 4.26 7.39
CA GLY A 141 13.36 4.17 8.74
C GLY A 141 11.86 4.45 8.80
N VAL A 142 11.32 5.27 7.89
CA VAL A 142 9.87 5.56 7.80
C VAL A 142 9.09 4.27 7.53
N ASP A 143 9.53 3.48 6.55
CA ASP A 143 8.89 2.21 6.19
C ASP A 143 8.99 1.20 7.32
N LEU A 144 10.14 1.11 8.00
CA LEU A 144 10.31 0.24 9.15
C LEU A 144 9.35 0.60 10.29
N ILE A 145 9.14 1.88 10.55
CA ILE A 145 8.20 2.35 11.58
C ILE A 145 6.76 2.02 11.19
N TYR A 146 6.37 2.25 9.93
CA TYR A 146 5.04 1.87 9.46
C TYR A 146 4.80 0.36 9.52
N LYS A 147 5.82 -0.44 9.18
CA LYS A 147 5.71 -1.90 9.05
C LYS A 147 5.78 -2.63 10.38
N TYR A 148 6.74 -2.26 11.23
CA TYR A 148 7.09 -3.00 12.44
C TYR A 148 6.91 -2.18 13.72
N GLY A 149 6.79 -0.85 13.62
CA GLY A 149 6.66 0.05 14.77
C GLY A 149 7.80 -0.17 15.77
N ILE A 150 7.45 -0.33 17.05
CA ILE A 150 8.43 -0.58 18.13
C ILE A 150 9.23 -1.89 17.93
N GLN A 151 8.69 -2.89 17.23
CA GLN A 151 9.35 -4.19 17.11
C GLN A 151 10.66 -4.11 16.33
N ALA A 152 10.78 -3.09 15.47
CA ALA A 152 11.98 -2.80 14.71
C ALA A 152 13.17 -2.42 15.61
N PHE A 153 12.94 -1.87 16.81
CA PHE A 153 14.01 -1.52 17.75
C PHE A 153 14.83 -2.78 18.13
N PRO A 154 16.18 -2.73 18.15
CA PRO A 154 17.07 -1.56 18.05
C PRO A 154 17.46 -1.09 16.64
N PHE A 155 16.69 -1.46 15.63
CA PHE A 155 16.87 -1.14 14.20
C PHE A 155 18.14 -1.71 13.59
N THR A 156 18.76 -2.70 14.24
CA THR A 156 19.94 -3.38 13.70
C THR A 156 19.54 -4.21 12.46
N PRO A 157 20.44 -4.36 11.48
CA PRO A 157 20.18 -5.21 10.31
C PRO A 157 19.75 -6.62 10.69
N GLU A 158 20.34 -7.20 11.73
CA GLU A 158 19.98 -8.53 12.24
C GLU A 158 18.53 -8.55 12.74
N ARG A 159 18.10 -7.53 13.50
CA ARG A 159 16.74 -7.45 14.03
C ARG A 159 15.71 -7.29 12.92
N ILE A 160 16.01 -6.48 11.91
CA ILE A 160 15.11 -6.32 10.76
C ILE A 160 15.03 -7.63 9.97
N SER A 161 16.15 -8.32 9.76
CA SER A 161 16.18 -9.64 9.11
C SER A 161 15.34 -10.67 9.87
N GLU A 162 15.42 -10.71 11.20
CA GLU A 162 14.58 -11.60 12.03
C GLU A 162 13.09 -11.32 11.82
N LEU A 163 12.67 -10.05 11.84
CA LEU A 163 11.27 -9.66 11.63
C LEU A 163 10.76 -10.03 10.24
N GLU A 164 11.59 -9.84 9.22
CA GLU A 164 11.29 -10.25 7.86
C GLU A 164 11.17 -11.76 7.73
N GLU A 165 12.04 -12.53 8.38
CA GLU A 165 11.96 -13.99 8.43
C GLU A 165 10.71 -14.47 9.17
N GLU A 166 10.34 -13.85 10.29
CA GLU A 166 9.10 -14.13 11.00
C GLU A 166 7.86 -13.87 10.13
N GLU A 167 7.84 -12.75 9.39
CA GLU A 167 6.77 -12.41 8.45
C GLU A 167 6.71 -13.41 7.29
N LYS A 168 7.86 -13.74 6.69
CA LYS A 168 7.97 -14.79 5.67
C LYS A 168 7.49 -16.13 6.19
N ALA A 169 7.84 -16.52 7.41
CA ALA A 169 7.38 -17.75 8.03
C ALA A 169 5.86 -17.74 8.31
N LYS A 170 5.31 -16.59 8.71
CA LYS A 170 3.84 -16.41 8.86
C LYS A 170 3.13 -16.59 7.52
N HIS A 171 3.61 -15.98 6.44
CA HIS A 171 3.05 -16.18 5.10
C HIS A 171 3.29 -17.61 4.56
N ALA A 172 4.49 -18.16 4.74
CA ALA A 172 4.85 -19.51 4.33
C ALA A 172 4.09 -20.59 5.11
N SER A 173 3.56 -20.28 6.30
CA SER A 173 2.69 -21.18 7.07
C SER A 173 1.21 -20.81 7.05
N GLN A 174 0.83 -19.77 6.28
CA GLN A 174 -0.56 -19.38 6.01
C GLN A 174 -1.36 -20.57 5.48
N THR A 175 -2.53 -20.81 6.04
CA THR A 175 -3.54 -21.71 5.48
C THR A 175 -4.87 -20.99 5.53
N LEU A 176 -5.88 -21.50 4.81
CA LEU A 176 -7.21 -20.91 4.86
C LEU A 176 -7.73 -20.90 6.31
N GLU A 177 -7.64 -22.03 7.00
CA GLU A 177 -8.12 -22.20 8.38
C GLU A 177 -7.45 -21.25 9.35
N LYS A 178 -6.12 -21.05 9.25
CA LYS A 178 -5.42 -20.07 10.11
C LYS A 178 -5.87 -18.64 9.88
N LEU A 179 -6.31 -18.31 8.66
CA LEU A 179 -6.81 -16.97 8.34
C LEU A 179 -8.24 -16.75 8.87
N ILE A 180 -9.12 -17.74 8.66
CA ILE A 180 -10.56 -17.55 8.84
C ILE A 180 -11.16 -18.25 10.05
N SER A 181 -10.40 -19.01 10.85
CA SER A 181 -10.88 -19.58 12.12
C SER A 181 -10.56 -18.67 13.31
N SER A 182 -11.38 -18.70 14.36
CA SER A 182 -11.15 -17.95 15.61
C SER A 182 -11.63 -18.73 16.83
N HIS A 183 -10.88 -18.71 17.95
CA HIS A 183 -11.28 -19.15 19.30
C HIS A 183 -12.37 -20.25 19.41
N GLY A 184 -12.26 -21.35 18.66
CA GLY A 184 -13.19 -22.48 18.68
C GLY A 184 -14.30 -22.47 17.61
N ARG A 185 -14.43 -21.41 16.79
CA ARG A 185 -15.21 -21.39 15.56
C ARG A 185 -14.37 -21.92 14.40
N ASP A 186 -14.89 -22.96 13.77
CA ASP A 186 -14.37 -23.62 12.57
C ASP A 186 -15.41 -23.66 11.43
N TYR A 187 -16.45 -22.83 11.49
CA TYR A 187 -17.51 -22.76 10.49
C TYR A 187 -17.72 -21.35 9.92
N LEU A 188 -18.34 -21.31 8.74
CA LEU A 188 -18.93 -20.15 8.08
C LEU A 188 -20.45 -20.30 8.07
N ILE A 189 -21.19 -19.25 7.70
CA ILE A 189 -22.64 -19.35 7.51
C ILE A 189 -23.02 -19.24 6.04
N ASN A 190 -23.98 -20.06 5.62
CA ASN A 190 -24.58 -19.97 4.28
C ASN A 190 -25.82 -19.05 4.29
N GLN A 191 -26.41 -18.80 3.11
CA GLN A 191 -27.56 -17.90 2.92
C GLN A 191 -28.80 -18.23 3.78
N ILE A 192 -28.96 -19.48 4.24
CA ILE A 192 -30.07 -19.90 5.10
C ILE A 192 -29.68 -19.96 6.59
N GLY A 193 -28.46 -19.52 6.92
CA GLY A 193 -27.94 -19.45 8.29
C GLY A 193 -27.36 -20.77 8.82
N GLU A 194 -27.20 -21.79 7.98
CA GLU A 194 -26.58 -23.05 8.38
C GLU A 194 -25.06 -22.91 8.45
N GLN A 195 -24.47 -23.68 9.35
CA GLN A 195 -23.03 -23.73 9.56
C GLN A 195 -22.37 -24.64 8.52
N VAL A 196 -21.37 -24.10 7.82
CA VAL A 196 -20.54 -24.81 6.85
C VAL A 196 -19.12 -24.88 7.41
N PRO A 197 -18.59 -26.09 7.71
CA PRO A 197 -17.21 -26.25 8.18
C PRO A 197 -16.20 -25.64 7.21
N ILE A 198 -15.23 -24.90 7.76
CA ILE A 198 -14.14 -24.28 7.00
C ILE A 198 -13.32 -25.33 6.23
N SER A 199 -13.20 -26.55 6.79
CA SER A 199 -12.52 -27.67 6.13
C SER A 199 -13.09 -28.02 4.76
N GLU A 200 -14.37 -27.70 4.49
CA GLU A 200 -14.99 -27.93 3.18
C GLU A 200 -14.48 -26.98 2.08
N LEU A 201 -13.77 -25.91 2.46
CA LEU A 201 -13.19 -24.95 1.52
C LEU A 201 -11.71 -25.23 1.24
N VAL A 202 -11.07 -26.13 1.98
CA VAL A 202 -9.66 -26.50 1.78
C VAL A 202 -9.50 -27.14 0.40
N GLY A 203 -8.48 -26.71 -0.35
CA GLY A 203 -8.28 -27.15 -1.73
C GLY A 203 -9.10 -26.37 -2.77
N LYS A 204 -9.96 -25.42 -2.38
CA LYS A 204 -10.66 -24.52 -3.30
C LYS A 204 -9.94 -23.19 -3.42
N THR A 205 -10.13 -22.51 -4.54
CA THR A 205 -9.81 -21.08 -4.64
C THR A 205 -10.89 -20.30 -3.90
N VAL A 206 -10.51 -19.43 -2.97
CA VAL A 206 -11.44 -18.70 -2.09
C VAL A 206 -11.24 -17.20 -2.23
N GLY A 207 -12.31 -16.47 -2.56
CA GLY A 207 -12.34 -15.02 -2.52
C GLY A 207 -12.78 -14.47 -1.16
N LEU A 208 -11.89 -13.80 -0.43
CA LEU A 208 -12.23 -13.03 0.77
C LEU A 208 -12.76 -11.67 0.35
N TYR A 209 -14.07 -11.47 0.47
CA TYR A 209 -14.77 -10.29 -0.03
C TYR A 209 -15.15 -9.33 1.11
N PHE A 210 -14.34 -8.28 1.27
CA PHE A 210 -14.56 -7.20 2.23
C PHE A 210 -15.51 -6.17 1.63
N SER A 211 -16.70 -6.04 2.23
CA SER A 211 -17.76 -5.17 1.71
C SER A 211 -18.70 -4.73 2.86
N ALA A 212 -19.54 -3.75 2.57
CA ALA A 212 -20.60 -3.25 3.45
C ALA A 212 -21.77 -2.73 2.61
N SER A 213 -22.87 -2.34 3.25
CA SER A 213 -23.99 -1.65 2.62
C SER A 213 -23.61 -0.21 2.28
N CYS A 214 -22.82 -0.03 1.21
CA CYS A 214 -22.43 1.28 0.69
C CYS A 214 -22.40 1.31 -0.85
N PRO A 215 -22.53 2.50 -1.48
CA PRO A 215 -22.71 2.60 -2.94
C PRO A 215 -21.59 1.96 -3.80
N PRO A 216 -20.29 2.09 -3.45
CA PRO A 216 -19.23 1.42 -4.22
C PRO A 216 -19.36 -0.12 -4.20
N CYS A 217 -19.78 -0.69 -3.07
CA CYS A 217 -20.00 -2.13 -2.93
C CYS A 217 -21.25 -2.57 -3.70
N GLU A 218 -22.32 -1.78 -3.68
CA GLU A 218 -23.54 -2.02 -4.46
C GLU A 218 -23.26 -2.04 -5.98
N LYS A 219 -22.30 -1.23 -6.47
CA LYS A 219 -21.87 -1.27 -7.88
C LYS A 219 -21.05 -2.53 -8.24
N PHE A 220 -20.18 -3.00 -7.35
CA PHE A 220 -19.28 -4.13 -7.64
C PHE A 220 -19.91 -5.51 -7.41
N THR A 221 -20.73 -5.66 -6.37
CA THR A 221 -21.31 -6.96 -5.96
C THR A 221 -22.03 -7.71 -7.10
N PRO A 222 -22.83 -7.05 -7.96
CA PRO A 222 -23.47 -7.72 -9.11
C PRO A 222 -22.46 -8.31 -10.11
N ARG A 223 -21.32 -7.65 -10.33
CA ARG A 223 -20.26 -8.15 -11.22
C ARG A 223 -19.60 -9.39 -10.65
N LEU A 224 -19.26 -9.34 -9.36
CA LEU A 224 -18.70 -10.49 -8.66
C LEU A 224 -19.67 -11.67 -8.64
N ALA A 225 -20.96 -11.42 -8.42
CA ALA A 225 -22.00 -12.45 -8.50
C ALA A 225 -22.12 -13.08 -9.90
N SER A 226 -21.95 -12.30 -10.97
CA SER A 226 -21.92 -12.81 -12.34
C SER A 226 -20.76 -13.79 -12.55
N VAL A 227 -19.55 -13.38 -12.17
CA VAL A 227 -18.34 -14.22 -12.27
C VAL A 227 -18.49 -15.50 -11.44
N TYR A 228 -18.97 -15.37 -10.21
CA TYR A 228 -19.22 -16.52 -9.33
C TYR A 228 -20.18 -17.53 -9.96
N ARG A 229 -21.32 -17.08 -10.50
CA ARG A 229 -22.26 -17.97 -11.21
C ARG A 229 -21.63 -18.65 -12.43
N SER A 230 -20.88 -17.91 -13.25
CA SER A 230 -20.18 -18.45 -14.43
C SER A 230 -19.19 -19.55 -14.03
N LEU A 231 -18.41 -19.33 -12.97
CA LEU A 231 -17.45 -20.33 -12.46
C LEU A 231 -18.16 -21.55 -11.87
N LYS A 232 -19.24 -21.38 -11.10
CA LYS A 232 -20.04 -22.51 -10.60
C LYS A 232 -20.67 -23.34 -11.73
N GLN A 233 -21.17 -22.69 -12.78
CA GLN A 233 -21.71 -23.39 -13.97
C GLN A 233 -20.63 -24.20 -14.71
N LYS A 234 -19.38 -23.70 -14.72
CA LYS A 234 -18.21 -24.41 -15.27
C LYS A 234 -17.65 -25.48 -14.32
N ASN A 235 -18.30 -25.71 -13.17
CA ASN A 235 -17.87 -26.64 -12.12
C ASN A 235 -16.46 -26.33 -11.57
N GLU A 236 -16.07 -25.06 -11.58
CA GLU A 236 -14.79 -24.60 -11.03
C GLU A 236 -14.82 -24.58 -9.50
N SER A 237 -13.69 -24.93 -8.89
CA SER A 237 -13.54 -24.97 -7.43
C SER A 237 -13.28 -23.58 -6.86
N PHE A 238 -14.28 -22.70 -6.99
CA PHE A 238 -14.25 -21.33 -6.50
C PHE A 238 -15.35 -21.09 -5.46
N GLU A 239 -15.00 -20.47 -4.33
CA GLU A 239 -15.95 -20.05 -3.29
C GLU A 239 -15.67 -18.61 -2.85
N ILE A 240 -16.67 -17.90 -2.33
CA ILE A 240 -16.51 -16.55 -1.79
C ILE A 240 -16.91 -16.56 -0.31
N ILE A 241 -16.14 -15.83 0.51
CA ILE A 241 -16.46 -15.56 1.91
C ILE A 241 -16.70 -14.07 2.06
N TYR A 242 -17.92 -13.70 2.38
CA TYR A 242 -18.29 -12.34 2.74
C TYR A 242 -17.73 -11.99 4.12
N ILE A 243 -16.97 -10.90 4.16
CA ILE A 243 -16.39 -10.30 5.35
C ILE A 243 -17.00 -8.91 5.48
N SER A 244 -18.03 -8.81 6.33
CA SER A 244 -18.75 -7.56 6.51
C SER A 244 -17.95 -6.53 7.30
N ILE A 245 -17.95 -5.30 6.79
CA ILE A 245 -17.43 -4.09 7.43
C ILE A 245 -18.62 -3.20 7.87
N ASP A 246 -19.84 -3.73 7.86
CA ASP A 246 -21.03 -3.03 8.32
C ASP A 246 -20.89 -2.69 9.82
N ARG A 247 -21.44 -1.53 10.19
CA ARG A 247 -21.41 -1.06 11.58
C ARG A 247 -22.48 -1.71 12.45
N ASP A 248 -23.50 -2.27 11.82
CA ASP A 248 -24.68 -2.85 12.46
C ASP A 248 -25.18 -4.08 11.68
N GLU A 249 -25.95 -4.91 12.39
CA GLU A 249 -26.46 -6.18 11.87
C GLU A 249 -27.47 -5.98 10.73
N SER A 250 -28.18 -4.85 10.70
CA SER A 250 -29.15 -4.57 9.63
C SER A 250 -28.43 -4.37 8.28
N GLY A 251 -27.33 -3.61 8.28
CA GLY A 251 -26.45 -3.47 7.12
C GLY A 251 -25.89 -4.81 6.67
N TYR A 252 -25.40 -5.61 7.62
CA TYR A 252 -24.92 -6.97 7.36
C TYR A 252 -25.96 -7.82 6.66
N LEU A 253 -27.17 -7.91 7.22
CA LEU A 253 -28.25 -8.75 6.70
C LEU A 253 -28.72 -8.28 5.32
N LYS A 254 -28.83 -6.95 5.09
CA LYS A 254 -29.20 -6.39 3.80
C LYS A 254 -28.23 -6.85 2.69
N CYS A 255 -26.93 -6.82 2.95
CA CYS A 255 -25.92 -7.31 2.02
C CYS A 255 -25.96 -8.83 1.89
N PHE A 256 -25.93 -9.54 3.02
CA PHE A 256 -25.82 -10.99 3.07
C PHE A 256 -26.98 -11.71 2.38
N GLN A 257 -28.22 -11.24 2.56
CA GLN A 257 -29.40 -11.83 1.92
C GLN A 257 -29.37 -11.75 0.38
N SER A 258 -28.60 -10.83 -0.18
CA SER A 258 -28.46 -10.67 -1.64
C SER A 258 -27.33 -11.54 -2.23
N MET A 259 -26.50 -12.17 -1.39
CA MET A 259 -25.29 -12.88 -1.79
C MET A 259 -25.52 -14.39 -1.95
N LEU A 260 -24.75 -15.02 -2.84
CA LEU A 260 -24.87 -16.44 -3.22
C LEU A 260 -23.81 -17.34 -2.56
N TRP A 261 -23.08 -16.80 -1.60
CA TRP A 261 -21.85 -17.37 -1.07
C TRP A 261 -21.82 -17.31 0.45
N LEU A 262 -20.77 -17.84 1.05
CA LEU A 262 -20.63 -17.98 2.49
C LEU A 262 -20.28 -16.65 3.16
N ALA A 263 -20.48 -16.54 4.47
CA ALA A 263 -20.07 -15.37 5.24
C ALA A 263 -19.45 -15.74 6.59
N LEU A 264 -18.60 -14.85 7.11
CA LEU A 264 -18.31 -14.82 8.53
C LEU A 264 -19.55 -14.31 9.29
N PRO A 265 -19.88 -14.89 10.46
CA PRO A 265 -20.93 -14.35 11.31
C PRO A 265 -20.74 -12.86 11.61
N PHE A 266 -21.84 -12.12 11.74
CA PHE A 266 -21.77 -10.71 12.13
C PHE A 266 -21.08 -10.54 13.49
N GLY A 267 -20.17 -9.56 13.58
CA GLY A 267 -19.43 -9.28 14.80
C GLY A 267 -18.23 -10.21 15.07
N ASP A 268 -17.88 -11.11 14.15
CA ASP A 268 -16.74 -12.00 14.32
C ASP A 268 -15.40 -11.22 14.46
N GLU A 269 -14.63 -11.52 15.50
CA GLU A 269 -13.36 -10.84 15.79
C GLU A 269 -12.30 -11.05 14.71
N THR A 270 -12.40 -12.16 13.94
CA THR A 270 -11.50 -12.48 12.82
C THR A 270 -11.49 -11.38 11.78
N VAL A 271 -12.60 -10.64 11.63
CA VAL A 271 -12.70 -9.51 10.69
C VAL A 271 -11.60 -8.47 10.95
N LYS A 272 -11.36 -8.11 12.22
CA LYS A 272 -10.30 -7.14 12.58
C LYS A 272 -8.91 -7.66 12.27
N SER A 273 -8.66 -8.94 12.56
CA SER A 273 -7.40 -9.61 12.26
C SER A 273 -7.14 -9.64 10.75
N LEU A 274 -8.15 -9.95 9.94
CA LEU A 274 -8.06 -10.00 8.48
C LEU A 274 -7.83 -8.62 7.86
N LEU A 275 -8.55 -7.59 8.32
CA LEU A 275 -8.33 -6.21 7.89
C LEU A 275 -6.88 -5.77 8.09
N LYS A 276 -6.30 -6.08 9.26
CA LYS A 276 -4.91 -5.77 9.58
C LYS A 276 -3.93 -6.62 8.76
N TYR A 277 -4.15 -7.94 8.72
CA TYR A 277 -3.27 -8.89 8.02
C TYR A 277 -3.13 -8.54 6.54
N PHE A 278 -4.24 -8.19 5.91
CA PHE A 278 -4.28 -7.82 4.51
C PHE A 278 -4.20 -6.32 4.26
N ASN A 279 -3.94 -5.51 5.29
CA ASN A 279 -3.88 -4.05 5.22
C ASN A 279 -4.97 -3.44 4.32
N VAL A 280 -6.23 -3.81 4.59
CA VAL A 280 -7.39 -3.38 3.77
C VAL A 280 -7.74 -1.93 4.11
N GLN A 281 -7.46 -1.03 3.18
CA GLN A 281 -7.64 0.43 3.36
C GLN A 281 -8.99 0.95 2.84
N GLY A 282 -9.72 0.15 2.07
CA GLY A 282 -10.99 0.56 1.47
C GLY A 282 -11.85 -0.62 1.05
N ILE A 283 -13.12 -0.34 0.75
CA ILE A 283 -14.09 -1.32 0.27
C ILE A 283 -14.78 -0.82 -1.00
N PRO A 284 -15.21 -1.71 -1.91
CA PRO A 284 -15.06 -3.16 -1.83
C PRO A 284 -13.60 -3.61 -2.06
N THR A 285 -13.18 -4.68 -1.37
CA THR A 285 -11.87 -5.34 -1.58
C THR A 285 -12.09 -6.84 -1.73
N LEU A 286 -11.42 -7.46 -2.70
CA LEU A 286 -11.48 -8.90 -2.95
C LEU A 286 -10.07 -9.47 -2.97
N ILE A 287 -9.77 -10.37 -2.04
CA ILE A 287 -8.48 -11.04 -1.91
C ILE A 287 -8.65 -12.50 -2.28
N ILE A 288 -7.78 -13.02 -3.13
CA ILE A 288 -7.86 -14.39 -3.60
C ILE A 288 -6.87 -15.25 -2.83
N ILE A 289 -7.40 -16.31 -2.22
CA ILE A 289 -6.66 -17.38 -1.58
C ILE A 289 -6.71 -18.59 -2.51
N GLY A 290 -5.55 -19.19 -2.78
CA GLY A 290 -5.41 -20.36 -3.63
C GLY A 290 -5.82 -21.64 -2.93
N PRO A 291 -5.92 -22.75 -3.68
CA PRO A 291 -6.20 -24.09 -3.16
C PRO A 291 -5.26 -24.54 -2.02
N ASP A 292 -4.03 -24.02 -2.02
CA ASP A 292 -2.99 -24.29 -1.01
C ASP A 292 -3.14 -23.44 0.26
N GLY A 293 -4.18 -22.61 0.33
CA GLY A 293 -4.42 -21.68 1.44
C GLY A 293 -3.51 -20.44 1.42
N LYS A 294 -2.73 -20.23 0.35
CA LYS A 294 -1.85 -19.06 0.19
C LYS A 294 -2.56 -17.91 -0.51
N THR A 295 -2.10 -16.70 -0.23
CA THR A 295 -2.63 -15.51 -0.90
C THR A 295 -2.09 -15.47 -2.33
N VAL A 296 -2.98 -15.59 -3.31
CA VAL A 296 -2.65 -15.52 -4.74
C VAL A 296 -2.56 -14.07 -5.19
N THR A 297 -3.54 -13.24 -4.79
CA THR A 297 -3.53 -11.82 -5.11
C THR A 297 -4.42 -11.03 -4.16
N ARG A 298 -4.03 -9.79 -3.87
CA ARG A 298 -4.84 -8.81 -3.14
C ARG A 298 -5.63 -7.89 -4.08
N ASP A 299 -5.45 -8.07 -5.39
CA ASP A 299 -6.02 -7.23 -6.44
C ASP A 299 -7.24 -7.86 -7.13
N GLY A 300 -7.88 -8.85 -6.47
CA GLY A 300 -8.98 -9.62 -7.05
C GLY A 300 -10.13 -8.75 -7.57
N ARG A 301 -10.41 -7.61 -6.93
CA ARG A 301 -11.45 -6.67 -7.38
C ARG A 301 -11.15 -6.12 -8.78
N ASN A 302 -9.91 -5.66 -9.00
CA ASN A 302 -9.52 -5.07 -10.29
C ASN A 302 -9.46 -6.15 -11.36
N LEU A 303 -8.96 -7.34 -11.03
CA LEU A 303 -8.93 -8.48 -11.96
C LEU A 303 -10.34 -8.91 -12.39
N VAL A 304 -11.31 -8.93 -11.47
CA VAL A 304 -12.73 -9.21 -11.80
C VAL A 304 -13.32 -8.12 -12.69
N ASN A 305 -13.01 -6.84 -12.43
CA ASN A 305 -13.49 -5.74 -13.28
C ASN A 305 -12.88 -5.78 -14.69
N LEU A 306 -11.60 -6.16 -14.81
CA LEU A 306 -10.86 -6.11 -16.07
C LEU A 306 -11.07 -7.35 -16.93
N HIS A 307 -11.04 -8.54 -16.30
CA HIS A 307 -11.01 -9.81 -17.01
C HIS A 307 -12.22 -10.70 -16.74
N HIS A 308 -13.16 -10.26 -15.91
CA HIS A 308 -14.34 -11.04 -15.54
C HIS A 308 -13.96 -12.45 -15.06
N GLU A 309 -14.61 -13.50 -15.56
CA GLU A 309 -14.28 -14.87 -15.19
C GLU A 309 -12.95 -15.38 -15.78
N LEU A 310 -12.40 -14.73 -16.82
CA LEU A 310 -11.11 -15.13 -17.40
C LEU A 310 -9.96 -14.90 -16.43
N ALA A 311 -10.17 -14.04 -15.43
CA ALA A 311 -9.22 -13.83 -14.35
C ALA A 311 -8.89 -15.13 -13.61
N TYR A 312 -9.85 -16.06 -13.47
CA TYR A 312 -9.66 -17.32 -12.77
C TYR A 312 -8.57 -18.17 -13.46
N PRO A 313 -7.66 -18.83 -12.70
CA PRO A 313 -7.60 -18.96 -11.23
C PRO A 313 -6.86 -17.84 -10.49
N PHE A 314 -6.76 -16.65 -11.10
CA PHE A 314 -6.12 -15.43 -10.57
C PHE A 314 -4.61 -15.54 -10.36
N THR A 315 -3.99 -16.61 -10.86
CA THR A 315 -2.55 -16.85 -10.74
C THR A 315 -1.76 -15.87 -11.59
N GLU A 316 -0.54 -15.55 -11.16
CA GLU A 316 0.36 -14.68 -11.93
C GLU A 316 0.55 -15.16 -13.37
N ALA A 317 0.65 -16.48 -13.57
CA ALA A 317 0.75 -17.07 -14.90
C ALA A 317 -0.49 -16.78 -15.77
N GLN A 318 -1.69 -16.89 -15.21
CA GLN A 318 -2.92 -16.58 -15.91
C GLN A 318 -3.03 -15.08 -16.23
N ILE A 319 -2.74 -14.22 -15.25
CA ILE A 319 -2.80 -12.77 -15.46
C ILE A 319 -1.76 -12.32 -16.47
N SER A 320 -0.55 -12.89 -16.44
CA SER A 320 0.49 -12.63 -17.45
C SER A 320 0.04 -13.05 -18.85
N LEU A 321 -0.66 -14.18 -18.98
CA LEU A 321 -1.22 -14.63 -20.25
C LEU A 321 -2.29 -13.67 -20.79
N LEU A 322 -3.19 -13.20 -19.93
CA LEU A 322 -4.23 -12.24 -20.30
C LEU A 322 -3.62 -10.89 -20.73
N GLN A 323 -2.62 -10.41 -19.98
CA GLN A 323 -1.92 -9.17 -20.32
C GLN A 323 -1.24 -9.28 -21.69
N LYS A 324 -0.52 -10.38 -21.95
CA LYS A 324 0.10 -10.61 -23.26
C LYS A 324 -0.93 -10.60 -24.39
N ARG A 325 -2.11 -11.18 -24.19
CA ARG A 325 -3.19 -11.15 -25.19
C ARG A 325 -3.67 -9.74 -25.46
N LEU A 326 -3.90 -8.96 -24.41
CA LEU A 326 -4.29 -7.55 -24.54
C LEU A 326 -3.22 -6.72 -25.25
N ASP A 327 -1.94 -6.95 -24.96
CA ASP A 327 -0.83 -6.26 -25.63
C ASP A 327 -0.73 -6.62 -27.11
N GLU A 328 -0.96 -7.89 -27.48
CA GLU A 328 -1.03 -8.30 -28.88
C GLU A 328 -2.24 -7.69 -29.61
N GLU A 329 -3.42 -7.66 -28.97
CA GLU A 329 -4.62 -7.03 -29.53
C GLU A 329 -4.44 -5.52 -29.72
N ALA A 330 -3.82 -4.85 -28.75
CA ALA A 330 -3.55 -3.42 -28.78
C ALA A 330 -2.66 -2.99 -29.97
N LYS A 331 -1.85 -3.90 -30.54
CA LYS A 331 -1.08 -3.61 -31.76
C LYS A 331 -1.96 -3.31 -32.97
N SER A 332 -3.21 -3.78 -32.97
CA SER A 332 -4.17 -3.52 -34.05
C SER A 332 -4.93 -2.21 -33.87
N TYR A 333 -4.89 -1.61 -32.67
CA TYR A 333 -5.62 -0.39 -32.38
C TYR A 333 -4.93 0.86 -32.96
N PRO A 334 -5.71 1.84 -33.45
CA PRO A 334 -5.17 3.15 -33.83
C PRO A 334 -4.39 3.79 -32.67
N ARG A 335 -3.24 4.41 -32.96
CA ARG A 335 -2.48 5.12 -31.91
C ARG A 335 -3.21 6.35 -31.38
N SER A 336 -4.06 6.94 -32.21
CA SER A 336 -4.84 8.12 -31.86
C SER A 336 -6.05 8.26 -32.79
N PHE A 337 -7.16 8.82 -32.30
CA PHE A 337 -8.34 9.08 -33.13
C PHE A 337 -9.22 10.22 -32.59
N HIS A 338 -10.20 10.66 -33.38
CA HIS A 338 -11.22 11.64 -32.99
C HIS A 338 -12.49 10.91 -32.52
N HIS A 339 -12.89 11.14 -31.27
CA HIS A 339 -14.05 10.47 -30.68
C HIS A 339 -15.34 11.28 -30.83
N ILE A 340 -16.46 10.67 -31.22
CA ILE A 340 -17.75 11.39 -31.40
C ILE A 340 -18.16 12.14 -30.13
N GLY A 341 -17.97 11.52 -28.96
CA GLY A 341 -18.34 12.08 -27.66
C GLY A 341 -17.33 13.04 -27.06
N HIS A 342 -16.18 13.28 -27.73
CA HIS A 342 -15.10 14.08 -27.15
C HIS A 342 -14.33 14.93 -28.18
N ARG A 343 -14.12 16.22 -27.89
CA ARG A 343 -13.58 17.19 -28.86
C ARG A 343 -12.08 17.06 -29.13
N HIS A 344 -11.30 16.50 -28.21
CA HIS A 344 -9.85 16.35 -28.37
C HIS A 344 -9.49 14.98 -28.92
N ILE A 345 -8.28 14.88 -29.48
CA ILE A 345 -7.72 13.61 -29.93
C ILE A 345 -7.44 12.73 -28.71
N LEU A 346 -7.90 11.49 -28.76
CA LEU A 346 -7.56 10.49 -27.75
C LEU A 346 -6.36 9.68 -28.21
N ASN A 347 -5.38 9.49 -27.33
CA ASN A 347 -4.17 8.69 -27.59
C ASN A 347 -4.25 7.36 -26.87
N LEU A 348 -3.83 6.28 -27.54
CA LEU A 348 -3.73 4.97 -26.93
C LEU A 348 -2.57 4.96 -25.92
N VAL A 349 -2.89 4.70 -24.67
CA VAL A 349 -1.94 4.60 -23.55
C VAL A 349 -2.02 3.24 -22.89
N SER A 350 -0.92 2.82 -22.27
CA SER A 350 -0.80 1.63 -21.43
C SER A 350 -0.26 2.01 -20.06
N ALA A 351 -0.26 1.07 -19.11
CA ALA A 351 0.41 1.21 -17.82
C ALA A 351 1.87 1.72 -17.91
N SER A 352 2.58 1.38 -19.00
CA SER A 352 3.98 1.78 -19.21
C SER A 352 4.16 3.15 -19.85
N SER A 353 3.08 3.75 -20.38
CA SER A 353 3.13 4.99 -21.17
C SER A 353 2.21 6.08 -20.61
N GLY A 354 1.93 6.04 -19.30
CA GLY A 354 1.13 7.05 -18.60
C GLY A 354 -0.34 6.68 -18.34
N GLY A 355 -0.77 5.49 -18.75
CA GLY A 355 -2.07 4.93 -18.37
C GLY A 355 -2.06 4.32 -16.97
N GLY A 356 -3.21 4.29 -16.31
CA GLY A 356 -3.39 3.67 -14.98
C GLY A 356 -4.78 3.08 -14.85
N PRO A 357 -5.24 2.73 -13.63
CA PRO A 357 -6.66 2.50 -13.39
C PRO A 357 -7.45 3.78 -13.69
N PHE A 358 -8.54 3.65 -14.45
CA PHE A 358 -9.38 4.77 -14.87
C PHE A 358 -10.86 4.44 -14.76
N ILE A 359 -11.74 5.44 -14.81
CA ILE A 359 -13.18 5.25 -15.01
C ILE A 359 -13.50 5.68 -16.43
N CYS A 360 -14.00 4.75 -17.24
CA CYS A 360 -14.33 5.02 -18.62
C CYS A 360 -15.49 6.03 -18.70
N CYS A 361 -15.26 7.15 -19.38
CA CYS A 361 -16.23 8.23 -19.51
C CYS A 361 -17.47 7.85 -20.34
N GLU A 362 -17.42 6.76 -21.12
CA GLU A 362 -18.54 6.31 -21.96
C GLU A 362 -19.46 5.31 -21.27
N CYS A 363 -18.92 4.42 -20.42
CA CYS A 363 -19.71 3.35 -19.79
C CYS A 363 -19.76 3.42 -18.26
N ASP A 364 -19.07 4.38 -17.63
CA ASP A 364 -18.91 4.50 -16.17
C ASP A 364 -18.34 3.22 -15.51
N GLU A 365 -17.67 2.37 -16.30
CA GLU A 365 -17.00 1.17 -15.79
C GLU A 365 -15.52 1.44 -15.54
N GLN A 366 -14.99 0.83 -14.47
CA GLN A 366 -13.56 0.89 -14.18
C GLN A 366 -12.76 0.14 -15.25
N GLY A 367 -11.71 0.78 -15.78
CA GLY A 367 -10.72 0.21 -16.66
C GLY A 367 -9.34 0.16 -16.02
N SER A 368 -8.44 -0.64 -16.58
CA SER A 368 -7.01 -0.64 -16.28
C SER A 368 -6.25 -1.28 -17.44
N GLY A 369 -4.96 -0.98 -17.57
CA GLY A 369 -4.15 -1.45 -18.70
C GLY A 369 -4.21 -0.49 -19.88
N TRP A 370 -4.75 -0.95 -21.02
CA TRP A 370 -4.88 -0.14 -22.23
C TRP A 370 -6.11 0.77 -22.18
N ALA A 371 -5.91 2.05 -22.51
CA ALA A 371 -6.95 3.08 -22.52
C ALA A 371 -6.72 4.06 -23.66
N TYR A 372 -7.78 4.76 -24.08
CA TYR A 372 -7.65 5.97 -24.87
C TYR A 372 -7.79 7.17 -23.97
N GLN A 373 -6.75 8.00 -23.90
CA GLN A 373 -6.66 9.14 -23.00
C GLN A 373 -6.49 10.46 -23.78
N CYS A 374 -7.28 11.45 -23.40
CA CYS A 374 -7.06 12.85 -23.76
C CYS A 374 -6.05 13.48 -22.81
N ILE A 375 -4.89 13.90 -23.32
CA ILE A 375 -3.85 14.54 -22.50
C ILE A 375 -4.31 15.92 -22.00
N ASP A 376 -5.14 16.62 -22.79
CA ASP A 376 -5.55 17.99 -22.47
C ASP A 376 -6.54 18.07 -21.30
N CYS A 377 -7.40 17.07 -21.12
CA CYS A 377 -8.47 17.13 -20.12
C CYS A 377 -8.68 15.86 -19.30
N GLY A 378 -7.85 14.82 -19.48
CA GLY A 378 -7.94 13.57 -18.73
C GLY A 378 -9.17 12.71 -19.04
N TYR A 379 -9.80 12.92 -20.21
CA TYR A 379 -10.90 12.07 -20.67
C TYR A 379 -10.38 10.69 -21.06
N GLU A 380 -10.88 9.63 -20.42
CA GLU A 380 -10.39 8.26 -20.59
C GLU A 380 -11.51 7.30 -20.95
N ILE A 381 -11.30 6.44 -21.94
CA ILE A 381 -12.25 5.41 -22.34
C ILE A 381 -11.57 4.07 -22.60
N HIS A 382 -12.32 2.98 -22.46
CA HIS A 382 -11.84 1.66 -22.87
C HIS A 382 -11.65 1.61 -24.41
N PRO A 383 -10.72 0.80 -24.91
CA PRO A 383 -10.61 0.52 -26.34
C PRO A 383 -11.92 0.00 -26.97
N LYS A 384 -12.72 -0.78 -26.21
CA LYS A 384 -14.06 -1.25 -26.65
C LYS A 384 -15.14 -0.16 -26.72
N CYS A 385 -14.89 1.00 -26.11
CA CYS A 385 -15.86 2.11 -26.04
C CYS A 385 -15.64 3.17 -27.12
N VAL A 386 -14.72 2.91 -28.06
CA VAL A 386 -14.45 3.79 -29.20
C VAL A 386 -15.67 3.88 -30.11
N LYS A 387 -16.10 5.11 -30.38
CA LYS A 387 -17.11 5.46 -31.41
C LYS A 387 -16.46 6.46 -32.37
N GLU A 388 -16.18 6.02 -33.59
CA GLU A 388 -15.55 6.84 -34.63
C GLU A 388 -16.60 7.64 -35.41
N LEU A 389 -16.25 8.88 -35.80
CA LEU A 389 -17.02 9.66 -36.77
C LEU A 389 -16.74 9.07 -38.16
N ASP A 390 -17.73 8.45 -38.79
CA ASP A 390 -17.66 8.19 -40.23
C ASP A 390 -17.67 9.53 -40.97
N MET A 391 -16.57 9.82 -41.67
CA MET A 391 -16.47 10.99 -42.56
C MET A 391 -17.20 10.79 -43.90
N ASP A 392 -18.01 9.74 -44.02
CA ASP A 392 -18.99 9.56 -45.09
C ASP A 392 -20.31 9.18 -44.42
N GLY A 393 -21.28 10.10 -44.45
CA GLY A 393 -22.56 9.91 -43.78
C GLY A 393 -23.36 8.77 -44.40
N ASP A 394 -23.38 7.62 -43.73
CA ASP A 394 -24.46 6.63 -43.77
C ASP A 394 -24.41 5.80 -42.47
N GLU A 395 -25.51 5.79 -41.71
CA GLU A 395 -25.65 5.01 -40.49
C GLU A 395 -25.70 3.50 -40.80
N GLU A 396 -24.56 2.79 -40.73
CA GLU A 396 -24.55 1.33 -40.58
C GLU A 396 -24.27 0.92 -39.13
N ASN A 397 -25.34 0.51 -38.47
CA ASN A 397 -25.38 0.03 -37.11
C ASN A 397 -24.74 -1.37 -37.00
N THR A 398 -23.42 -1.46 -36.90
CA THR A 398 -22.76 -2.76 -36.63
C THR A 398 -22.81 -3.09 -35.14
N VAL A 399 -23.92 -3.66 -34.70
CA VAL A 399 -23.95 -4.50 -33.49
C VAL A 399 -23.16 -5.77 -33.81
N ARG A 400 -21.90 -5.86 -33.37
CA ARG A 400 -21.20 -7.15 -33.30
C ARG A 400 -21.78 -7.93 -32.12
N THR A 401 -22.76 -8.79 -32.38
CA THR A 401 -23.20 -9.81 -31.42
C THR A 401 -22.11 -10.88 -31.26
N GLU A 402 -22.00 -11.43 -30.04
CA GLU A 402 -20.97 -12.38 -29.60
C GLU A 402 -20.95 -13.74 -30.34
N ASP A 403 -21.78 -13.95 -31.36
CA ASP A 403 -21.91 -15.25 -32.06
C ASP A 403 -20.97 -15.45 -33.26
N GLN A 404 -20.07 -14.51 -33.58
CA GLN A 404 -19.11 -14.68 -34.69
C GLN A 404 -17.67 -15.06 -34.27
N LEU A 405 -17.42 -15.33 -32.99
CA LEU A 405 -16.11 -15.79 -32.47
C LEU A 405 -16.02 -17.31 -32.26
N ARG A 406 -16.92 -18.10 -32.85
CA ARG A 406 -16.78 -19.56 -32.95
C ARG A 406 -16.67 -20.00 -34.41
N ALA A 407 -15.49 -19.86 -34.98
CA ALA A 407 -15.00 -20.63 -36.11
C ALA A 407 -13.49 -20.88 -35.94
#